data_AF-A0A061LVZ6-F1
#
_entry.id   AF-A0A061LVZ6-F1
#
_cell.length_a   1.000
_cell.length_b   1.000
_cell.length_c   1.000
_cell.angle_alpha   90.00
_cell.angle_beta   90.00
_cell.angle_gamma   90.00
#
_symmetry.space_group_name_H-M   'P 1'
#
loop_
_entity.id
_entity.type
_entity.pdbx_description
1 polymer ?
#
loop_
_entity_poly.entity_id
_entity_poly.type
_entity_poly.pdbx_seq_one_letter_code
_entity_poly.pdbx_strand_id
1 'polypeptide(L)'
;MVDLHQTEPGLPPDHPWLLLSRWGIAWRSALGAIVAGLCVVLVITLFGLLGDSPMPQATLNLVWFGIPQLLVMIATAAVLGPWLRRFYPFGQALLFSGIALAAAFVLAILVEAANRLLDPSTGGVGVFLVLFFAGFPYFLTGAIGYGLAIWSVTPRGRRVFWTLLAGVILLFAGCWIAAQQTAG
;
A
#
# COMPACT_ATOMS: atom_id res chain seq x y z
N MET A 1 -22.11 -36.22 -19.29
CA MET A 1 -21.74 -34.82 -19.56
C MET A 1 -21.46 -34.18 -18.22
N VAL A 2 -20.21 -33.79 -17.95
CA VAL A 2 -19.86 -33.04 -16.74
C VAL A 2 -20.30 -31.61 -17.03
N ASP A 3 -21.33 -31.14 -16.33
CA ASP A 3 -21.70 -29.73 -16.33
C ASP A 3 -20.55 -28.95 -15.69
N LEU A 4 -19.64 -28.45 -16.53
CA LEU A 4 -18.69 -27.42 -16.14
C LEU A 4 -19.51 -26.12 -16.05
N HIS A 5 -20.33 -26.00 -15.01
CA HIS A 5 -20.81 -24.68 -14.61
C HIS A 5 -19.57 -23.84 -14.36
N GLN A 6 -19.33 -22.87 -15.25
CA GLN A 6 -18.34 -21.81 -15.01
C GLN A 6 -18.71 -21.19 -13.68
N THR A 7 -17.98 -21.57 -12.62
CA THR A 7 -18.06 -20.91 -11.34
C THR A 7 -17.72 -19.46 -11.61
N GLU A 8 -18.70 -18.57 -11.44
CA GLU A 8 -18.54 -17.16 -11.78
C GLU A 8 -17.24 -16.63 -11.17
N PRO A 9 -16.42 -15.91 -11.94
CA PRO A 9 -15.14 -15.43 -11.45
C PRO A 9 -15.34 -14.43 -10.32
N GLY A 10 -15.03 -14.82 -9.09
CA GLY A 10 -15.27 -13.95 -7.94
C GLY A 10 -15.03 -14.57 -6.57
N LEU A 11 -15.33 -13.78 -5.53
CA LEU A 11 -15.44 -14.26 -4.16
C LEU A 11 -16.75 -15.08 -4.01
N PRO A 12 -16.82 -16.02 -3.04
CA PRO A 12 -18.08 -16.67 -2.69
C PRO A 12 -19.18 -15.62 -2.42
N PRO A 13 -20.45 -15.87 -2.81
CA PRO A 13 -21.54 -14.89 -2.65
C PRO A 13 -21.70 -14.37 -1.21
N ASP A 14 -21.44 -15.23 -0.23
CA ASP A 14 -21.56 -14.92 1.21
C ASP A 14 -20.29 -14.31 1.82
N HIS A 15 -19.27 -14.00 1.00
CA HIS A 15 -18.01 -13.48 1.52
C HIS A 15 -18.19 -12.08 2.13
N PRO A 16 -17.80 -11.83 3.40
CA PRO A 16 -18.12 -10.56 4.08
C PRO A 16 -17.55 -9.31 3.41
N TRP A 17 -16.53 -9.45 2.56
CA TRP A 17 -15.98 -8.35 1.74
C TRP A 17 -17.02 -7.71 0.81
N LEU A 18 -17.94 -8.53 0.28
CA LEU A 18 -18.99 -8.09 -0.63
C LEU A 18 -20.04 -7.23 0.09
N LEU A 19 -20.21 -7.42 1.40
CA LEU A 19 -21.17 -6.70 2.24
C LEU A 19 -20.66 -5.34 2.75
N LEU A 20 -19.37 -5.03 2.56
CA LEU A 20 -18.81 -3.77 3.04
C LEU A 20 -19.39 -2.56 2.29
N SER A 21 -19.45 -1.40 2.94
CA SER A 21 -19.65 -0.14 2.23
C SER A 21 -18.37 0.28 1.50
N ARG A 22 -18.47 1.25 0.56
CA ARG A 22 -17.30 1.87 -0.09
C ARG A 22 -16.25 2.38 0.90
N TRP A 23 -16.69 2.95 2.02
CA TRP A 23 -15.82 3.45 3.08
C TRP A 23 -15.22 2.31 3.92
N GLY A 24 -15.97 1.23 4.12
CA GLY A 24 -15.47 0.02 4.77
C GLY A 24 -14.36 -0.66 3.98
N ILE A 25 -14.47 -0.69 2.64
CA ILE A 25 -13.39 -1.13 1.75
C ILE A 25 -12.20 -0.19 1.91
N ALA A 26 -12.41 1.11 1.72
CA ALA A 26 -11.32 2.10 1.72
C ALA A 26 -10.51 2.06 3.02
N TRP A 27 -11.18 2.04 4.18
CA TRP A 27 -10.52 1.93 5.48
C TRP A 27 -9.71 0.64 5.62
N ARG A 28 -10.25 -0.52 5.21
CA ARG A 28 -9.52 -1.79 5.31
C ARG A 28 -8.35 -1.87 4.33
N SER A 29 -8.52 -1.36 3.12
CA SER A 29 -7.43 -1.22 2.15
C SER A 29 -6.33 -0.31 2.67
N ALA A 30 -6.68 0.78 3.36
CA ALA A 30 -5.72 1.66 4.03
C ALA A 30 -4.93 0.91 5.09
N LEU A 31 -5.61 0.20 6.00
CA LEU A 31 -4.95 -0.59 7.04
C LEU A 31 -4.06 -1.69 6.44
N GLY A 32 -4.52 -2.38 5.40
CA GLY A 32 -3.72 -3.38 4.68
C GLY A 32 -2.48 -2.79 4.04
N ALA A 33 -2.60 -1.63 3.39
CA ALA A 33 -1.47 -0.90 2.81
C ALA A 33 -0.48 -0.41 3.88
N ILE A 34 -0.96 0.06 5.03
CA ILE A 34 -0.13 0.44 6.18
C ILE A 34 0.67 -0.77 6.69
N VAL A 35 0.01 -1.93 6.88
CA VAL A 35 0.70 -3.15 7.31
C VAL A 35 1.78 -3.54 6.31
N ALA A 36 1.43 -3.63 5.02
CA ALA A 36 2.37 -4.00 3.98
C ALA A 36 3.55 -3.01 3.87
N GLY A 37 3.26 -1.71 3.92
CA GLY A 37 4.26 -0.65 3.87
C GLY A 37 5.19 -0.66 5.07
N LEU A 38 4.66 -0.80 6.28
CA LEU A 38 5.47 -0.90 7.49
C LEU A 38 6.36 -2.15 7.48
N CYS A 39 5.91 -3.28 6.93
CA CYS A 39 6.76 -4.45 6.73
C CYS A 39 7.95 -4.14 5.81
N VAL A 40 7.71 -3.44 4.69
CA VAL A 40 8.78 -3.02 3.77
C VAL A 40 9.76 -2.08 4.45
N VAL A 41 9.25 -1.06 5.15
CA VAL A 41 10.09 -0.11 5.88
C VAL A 41 10.89 -0.83 6.96
N LEU A 42 10.30 -1.78 7.67
CA LEU A 42 10.99 -2.55 8.71
C LEU A 42 12.11 -3.42 8.14
N VAL A 43 11.90 -4.06 6.98
CA VAL A 43 12.96 -4.81 6.29
C VAL A 43 14.11 -3.87 5.91
N ILE A 44 13.82 -2.72 5.31
CA ILE A 44 14.84 -1.72 4.94
C ILE A 44 15.58 -1.22 6.18
N THR A 45 14.84 -0.93 7.26
CA THR A 45 15.35 -0.47 8.55
C THR A 45 16.31 -1.50 9.15
N LEU A 46 15.96 -2.79 9.12
CA LEU A 46 16.82 -3.86 9.62
C LEU A 46 18.11 -3.99 8.80
N PHE A 47 18.04 -3.91 7.47
CA PHE A 47 19.24 -3.89 6.62
C PHE A 47 20.12 -2.67 6.89
N GLY A 48 19.49 -1.51 7.15
CA GLY A 48 20.18 -0.28 7.52
C GLY A 48 20.79 -0.27 8.93
N LEU A 49 20.28 -1.09 9.86
CA LEU A 49 20.93 -1.31 11.17
C LEU A 49 22.15 -2.22 11.06
N LEU A 50 22.15 -3.13 10.07
CA LEU A 50 23.18 -4.14 9.89
C LEU A 50 24.36 -3.68 9.02
N GLY A 51 24.16 -2.68 8.16
CA GLY A 51 25.23 -1.98 7.45
C GLY A 51 25.32 -0.55 7.97
N ASP A 52 26.52 0.01 8.15
CA ASP A 52 26.78 1.36 8.71
C ASP A 52 26.18 2.52 7.87
N SER A 53 24.87 2.54 7.67
CA SER A 53 24.15 3.48 6.82
C SER A 53 23.36 4.45 7.69
N PRO A 54 23.34 5.76 7.37
CA PRO A 54 22.58 6.75 8.12
C PRO A 54 21.06 6.54 7.96
N MET A 55 20.51 5.69 8.83
CA MET A 55 19.09 5.30 8.89
C MET A 55 18.06 6.42 9.10
N PRO A 56 18.31 7.51 9.86
CA PRO A 56 17.23 8.41 10.24
C PRO A 56 16.60 9.16 9.06
N GLN A 57 17.43 9.62 8.11
CA GLN A 57 16.98 10.47 7.01
C GLN A 57 16.20 9.69 5.94
N ALA A 58 16.68 8.49 5.57
CA ALA A 58 16.05 7.66 4.54
C ALA A 58 14.67 7.16 4.98
N THR A 59 14.52 6.82 6.27
CA THR A 59 13.25 6.37 6.85
C THR A 59 12.21 7.49 6.89
N LEU A 60 12.62 8.71 7.27
CA LEU A 60 11.74 9.89 7.26
C LEU A 60 11.25 10.21 5.84
N ASN A 61 12.14 10.16 4.85
CA ASN A 61 11.77 10.38 3.46
C ASN A 61 10.75 9.35 2.98
N LEU A 62 10.94 8.06 3.31
CA LEU A 62 9.97 7.00 2.96
C LEU A 62 8.58 7.25 3.55
N VAL A 63 8.49 7.76 4.78
CA VAL A 63 7.22 8.12 5.40
C VAL A 63 6.55 9.27 4.64
N TRP A 64 7.29 10.33 4.31
CA TRP A 64 6.77 11.47 3.55
C TRP A 64 6.32 11.09 2.14
N PHE A 65 7.06 10.21 1.45
CA PHE A 65 6.66 9.68 0.14
C PHE A 65 5.48 8.68 0.23
N GLY A 66 5.33 7.99 1.36
CA GLY A 66 4.25 7.02 1.56
C GLY A 66 2.87 7.64 1.76
N ILE A 67 2.78 8.85 2.34
CA ILE A 67 1.49 9.51 2.63
C ILE A 67 0.67 9.78 1.35
N PRO A 68 1.21 10.45 0.31
CA PRO A 68 0.46 10.67 -0.93
C PRO A 68 -0.03 9.37 -1.58
N GLN A 69 0.81 8.33 -1.58
CA GLN A 69 0.45 7.03 -2.12
C GLN A 69 -0.71 6.40 -1.35
N LEU A 70 -0.66 6.45 -0.01
CA LEU A 70 -1.73 5.93 0.84
C LEU A 70 -3.05 6.64 0.55
N LEU A 71 -3.02 7.97 0.38
CA LEU A 71 -4.21 8.75 0.01
C LEU A 71 -4.77 8.33 -1.35
N VAL A 72 -3.90 8.11 -2.36
CA VAL A 72 -4.32 7.60 -3.67
C VAL A 72 -4.94 6.21 -3.55
N MET A 73 -4.38 5.31 -2.74
CA MET A 73 -4.93 3.99 -2.49
C MET A 73 -6.31 4.05 -1.83
N ILE A 74 -6.49 4.92 -0.84
CA ILE A 74 -7.78 5.15 -0.17
C ILE A 74 -8.81 5.67 -1.17
N ALA A 75 -8.46 6.69 -1.96
CA ALA A 75 -9.35 7.25 -2.97
C ALA A 75 -9.72 6.19 -4.03
N THR A 76 -8.74 5.43 -4.51
CA THR A 76 -8.94 4.34 -5.48
C THR A 76 -9.86 3.27 -4.91
N ALA A 77 -9.68 2.88 -3.65
CA ALA A 77 -10.50 1.87 -2.99
C ALA A 77 -11.94 2.36 -2.77
N ALA A 78 -12.13 3.64 -2.43
CA ALA A 78 -13.44 4.24 -2.24
C ALA A 78 -14.24 4.33 -3.56
N VAL A 79 -13.57 4.65 -4.67
CA VAL A 79 -14.20 4.84 -5.98
C VAL A 79 -14.39 3.51 -6.72
N LEU A 80 -13.33 2.71 -6.83
CA LEU A 80 -13.32 1.49 -7.65
C LEU A 80 -13.59 0.22 -6.85
N GLY A 81 -13.55 0.27 -5.52
CA GLY A 81 -13.78 -0.89 -4.66
C GLY A 81 -15.05 -1.69 -5.00
N PRO A 82 -16.22 -1.05 -5.17
CA PRO A 82 -17.44 -1.77 -5.56
C PRO A 82 -17.33 -2.47 -6.93
N TRP A 83 -16.69 -1.82 -7.90
CA TRP A 83 -16.46 -2.37 -9.23
C TRP A 83 -15.46 -3.54 -9.21
N LEU A 84 -14.42 -3.46 -8.38
CA LEU A 84 -13.40 -4.50 -8.25
C LEU A 84 -13.96 -5.83 -7.74
N ARG A 85 -15.08 -5.83 -7.01
CA ARG A 85 -15.70 -7.04 -6.44
C ARG A 85 -16.04 -8.13 -7.46
N ARG A 86 -16.21 -7.74 -8.73
CA ARG A 86 -16.57 -8.65 -9.84
C ARG A 86 -15.41 -9.53 -10.33
N PHE A 87 -14.20 -9.36 -9.79
CA PHE A 87 -13.02 -10.13 -10.20
C PHE A 87 -12.57 -11.10 -9.11
N TYR A 88 -11.74 -12.09 -9.45
CA TYR A 88 -11.09 -12.96 -8.47
C TYR A 88 -10.21 -12.16 -7.50
N PRO A 89 -10.09 -12.54 -6.21
CA PRO A 89 -9.36 -11.79 -5.19
C PRO A 89 -7.94 -11.39 -5.59
N PHE A 90 -7.21 -12.31 -6.21
CA PHE A 90 -5.87 -12.05 -6.73
C PHE A 90 -5.91 -10.98 -7.83
N GLY A 91 -6.84 -11.09 -8.78
CA GLY A 91 -7.08 -10.08 -9.81
C GLY A 91 -7.52 -8.73 -9.23
N GLN A 92 -8.36 -8.71 -8.19
CA GLN A 92 -8.76 -7.47 -7.50
C GLN A 92 -7.53 -6.75 -6.93
N ALA A 93 -6.65 -7.49 -6.26
CA ALA A 93 -5.43 -6.94 -5.67
C ALA A 93 -4.48 -6.36 -6.73
N LEU A 94 -4.24 -7.10 -7.82
CA LEU A 94 -3.39 -6.63 -8.91
C LEU A 94 -3.99 -5.42 -9.63
N LEU A 95 -5.27 -5.46 -9.98
CA LEU A 95 -5.96 -4.35 -10.65
C LEU A 95 -6.03 -3.11 -9.76
N PHE A 96 -6.39 -3.29 -8.48
CA PHE A 96 -6.39 -2.20 -7.50
C PHE A 96 -5.04 -1.51 -7.46
N SER A 97 -3.97 -2.30 -7.29
CA SER A 97 -2.65 -1.71 -7.14
C SER A 97 -2.10 -1.12 -8.42
N GLY A 98 -2.40 -1.73 -9.58
CA GLY A 98 -2.01 -1.19 -10.88
C GLY A 98 -2.68 0.15 -11.15
N ILE A 99 -3.98 0.26 -10.86
CA ILE A 99 -4.73 1.51 -11.03
C ILE A 99 -4.28 2.57 -10.02
N ALA A 100 -4.11 2.19 -8.74
CA ALA A 100 -3.61 3.12 -7.72
C ALA A 100 -2.20 3.63 -8.05
N LEU A 101 -1.32 2.76 -8.56
CA LEU A 101 0.00 3.17 -9.02
C LEU A 101 -0.11 4.14 -10.21
N ALA A 102 -0.87 3.81 -11.25
CA ALA A 102 -1.08 4.70 -12.39
C ALA A 102 -1.64 6.06 -11.97
N ALA A 103 -2.61 6.09 -11.05
CA ALA A 103 -3.17 7.31 -10.49
C ALA A 103 -2.11 8.12 -9.71
N ALA A 104 -1.24 7.47 -8.94
CA ALA A 104 -0.15 8.13 -8.23
C ALA A 104 0.88 8.74 -9.20
N PHE A 105 1.20 8.04 -10.30
CA PHE A 105 2.06 8.57 -11.35
C PHE A 105 1.47 9.81 -12.02
N VAL A 106 0.19 9.76 -12.40
CA VAL A 106 -0.51 10.91 -12.98
C VAL A 106 -0.51 12.09 -12.00
N LEU A 107 -0.83 11.84 -10.73
CA LEU A 107 -0.81 12.88 -9.70
C LEU A 107 0.58 13.51 -9.54
N ALA A 108 1.62 12.69 -9.51
CA ALA A 108 2.99 13.18 -9.40
C ALA A 108 3.42 14.03 -10.60
N ILE A 109 3.04 13.62 -11.83
CA ILE A 109 3.29 14.41 -13.04
C ILE A 109 2.56 15.76 -12.97
N LEU A 110 1.31 15.78 -12.49
CA LEU A 110 0.54 17.02 -12.35
C LEU A 110 1.14 17.96 -11.30
N VAL A 111 1.56 17.43 -10.15
CA VAL A 111 2.22 18.21 -9.09
C VAL A 111 3.55 18.78 -9.60
N GLU A 112 4.34 17.96 -10.30
CA GLU A 112 5.59 18.40 -10.93
C GLU A 112 5.36 19.49 -11.97
N ALA A 113 4.37 19.31 -12.86
CA ALA A 113 4.01 20.31 -13.85
C ALA A 113 3.57 21.63 -13.20
N ALA A 114 2.77 21.55 -12.12
CA ALA A 114 2.36 22.72 -11.35
C ALA A 114 3.55 23.44 -10.70
N ASN A 115 4.49 22.69 -10.11
CA ASN A 115 5.70 23.27 -9.51
C ASN A 115 6.55 24.01 -10.56
N ARG A 116 6.71 23.45 -11.76
CA ARG A 116 7.44 24.11 -12.85
C ARG A 116 6.79 25.39 -13.36
N LEU A 117 5.46 25.47 -13.30
CA LEU A 117 4.73 26.69 -13.63
C LEU A 117 4.97 27.79 -12.58
N LEU A 118 5.19 27.42 -11.32
CA LEU A 118 5.46 28.35 -10.23
C LEU A 118 6.94 28.74 -10.13
N ASP A 119 7.85 27.79 -10.36
CA ASP A 119 9.31 27.99 -10.37
C ASP A 119 9.97 27.12 -11.47
N PRO A 120 10.32 27.71 -12.63
CA PRO A 120 10.93 27.00 -13.74
C PRO A 120 12.30 26.36 -13.43
N SER A 121 12.93 26.72 -12.32
CA SER A 121 14.25 26.20 -11.92
C SER A 121 14.18 24.84 -11.19
N THR A 122 12.99 24.40 -10.79
CA THR A 122 12.79 23.08 -10.16
C THR A 122 12.92 21.95 -11.19
N GLY A 123 13.97 21.13 -11.05
CA GLY A 123 14.29 20.04 -11.98
C GLY A 123 13.45 18.77 -11.75
N GLY A 124 12.67 18.35 -12.74
CA GLY A 124 11.69 17.24 -12.57
C GLY A 124 12.11 15.82 -12.97
N VAL A 125 13.40 15.56 -13.19
CA VAL A 125 13.86 14.19 -13.49
C VAL A 125 13.80 13.29 -12.25
N GLY A 126 13.91 13.87 -11.04
CA GLY A 126 13.96 13.12 -9.78
C GLY A 126 12.67 12.37 -9.46
N VAL A 127 11.51 13.02 -9.58
CA VAL A 127 10.21 12.40 -9.25
C VAL A 127 9.90 11.22 -10.18
N PHE A 128 10.19 11.36 -11.47
CA PHE A 128 10.00 10.30 -12.45
C PHE A 128 10.89 9.08 -12.16
N LEU A 129 12.18 9.28 -11.89
CA LEU A 129 13.10 8.19 -11.59
C LEU A 129 12.73 7.47 -10.29
N VAL A 130 12.38 8.22 -9.24
CA VAL A 130 11.93 7.63 -7.96
C VAL A 130 10.69 6.78 -8.18
N LEU A 131 9.69 7.28 -8.91
CA LEU A 131 8.48 6.50 -9.19
C LEU A 131 8.73 5.31 -10.10
N PHE A 132 9.63 5.41 -11.08
CA PHE A 132 9.96 4.30 -11.97
C PHE A 132 10.68 3.16 -11.23
N PHE A 133 11.66 3.47 -10.39
CA PHE A 133 12.38 2.47 -9.60
C PHE A 133 11.60 1.96 -8.39
N ALA A 134 10.81 2.82 -7.73
CA ALA A 134 9.99 2.43 -6.58
C ALA A 134 8.59 1.91 -6.97
N GLY A 135 8.20 2.03 -8.26
CA GLY A 135 6.87 1.71 -8.74
C GLY A 135 6.48 0.24 -8.52
N PHE A 136 7.43 -0.68 -8.74
CA PHE A 136 7.19 -2.10 -8.50
C PHE A 136 7.05 -2.43 -7.00
N PRO A 137 7.93 -1.98 -6.09
CA PRO A 137 7.70 -2.08 -4.65
C PRO A 137 6.36 -1.50 -4.20
N TYR A 138 5.95 -0.36 -4.76
CA TYR A 138 4.66 0.27 -4.48
C TYR A 138 3.48 -0.55 -5.00
N PHE A 139 3.61 -1.14 -6.18
CA PHE A 139 2.65 -2.10 -6.72
C PHE A 139 2.51 -3.33 -5.83
N LEU A 140 3.62 -3.93 -5.39
CA LEU A 140 3.56 -5.09 -4.50
C LEU A 140 2.93 -4.73 -3.16
N THR A 141 3.28 -3.58 -2.60
CA THR A 141 2.71 -3.09 -1.33
C THR A 141 1.20 -2.93 -1.42
N GLY A 142 0.71 -2.31 -2.51
CA GLY A 142 -0.73 -2.14 -2.73
C GLY A 142 -1.44 -3.47 -2.99
N ALA A 143 -0.85 -4.37 -3.78
CA ALA A 143 -1.45 -5.66 -4.09
C ALA A 143 -1.54 -6.55 -2.83
N ILE A 144 -0.44 -6.64 -2.06
CA ILE A 144 -0.42 -7.37 -0.79
C ILE A 144 -1.39 -6.73 0.20
N GLY A 145 -1.35 -5.39 0.33
CA GLY A 145 -2.21 -4.65 1.24
C GLY A 145 -3.70 -4.85 0.94
N TYR A 146 -4.10 -4.84 -0.34
CA TYR A 146 -5.48 -5.08 -0.74
C TYR A 146 -5.89 -6.54 -0.54
N GLY A 147 -5.01 -7.50 -0.84
CA GLY A 147 -5.25 -8.91 -0.55
C GLY A 147 -5.45 -9.18 0.96
N LEU A 148 -4.62 -8.56 1.80
CA LEU A 148 -4.77 -8.59 3.26
C LEU A 148 -6.07 -7.94 3.69
N ALA A 149 -6.48 -6.84 3.06
CA ALA A 149 -7.75 -6.17 3.35
C ALA A 149 -8.94 -7.10 3.06
N ILE A 150 -8.96 -7.78 1.91
CA ILE A 150 -9.99 -8.77 1.57
C ILE A 150 -10.02 -9.88 2.62
N TRP A 151 -8.87 -10.43 3.00
CA TRP A 151 -8.80 -11.54 3.94
C TRP A 151 -9.17 -11.15 5.38
N SER A 152 -8.86 -9.91 5.78
CA SER A 152 -9.06 -9.37 7.14
C SER A 152 -10.52 -9.31 7.61
N VAL A 153 -11.48 -9.48 6.70
CA VAL A 153 -12.91 -9.51 7.03
C VAL A 153 -13.40 -10.87 7.51
N THR A 154 -12.64 -11.94 7.23
CA THR A 154 -12.99 -13.29 7.66
C THR A 154 -12.71 -13.46 9.16
N PRO A 155 -13.41 -14.36 9.88
CA PRO A 155 -13.19 -14.55 11.32
C PRO A 155 -11.74 -14.92 11.68
N ARG A 156 -11.11 -15.77 10.85
CA ARG A 156 -9.70 -16.18 11.01
C ARG A 156 -8.77 -15.03 10.61
N GLY A 157 -9.00 -14.42 9.43
CA GLY A 157 -8.15 -13.35 8.93
C GLY A 157 -8.16 -12.12 9.82
N ARG A 158 -9.29 -11.77 10.44
CA ARG A 158 -9.38 -10.65 11.39
C ARG A 158 -8.41 -10.81 12.57
N ARG A 159 -8.34 -11.99 13.19
CA ARG A 159 -7.45 -12.22 14.35
C ARG A 159 -5.99 -12.04 13.95
N VAL A 160 -5.57 -12.73 12.88
CA VAL A 160 -4.19 -12.67 12.40
C VAL A 160 -3.82 -11.26 11.94
N PHE A 161 -4.74 -10.57 11.25
CA PHE A 161 -4.53 -9.20 10.79
C PHE A 161 -4.22 -8.24 11.94
N TRP A 162 -5.00 -8.29 13.03
CA TRP A 162 -4.77 -7.42 14.19
C TRP A 162 -3.48 -7.78 14.94
N THR A 163 -3.17 -9.07 15.08
CA THR A 163 -1.89 -9.51 15.67
C THR A 163 -0.71 -9.04 14.82
N LEU A 164 -0.79 -9.17 13.49
CA LEU A 164 0.24 -8.71 12.57
C LEU A 164 0.40 -7.19 12.64
N LEU A 165 -0.70 -6.43 12.58
CA LEU A 165 -0.67 -4.97 12.67
C LEU A 165 -0.04 -4.51 13.99
N ALA A 166 -0.45 -5.10 15.12
CA ALA A 166 0.12 -4.77 16.43
C ALA A 166 1.62 -5.11 16.48
N GLY A 167 2.01 -6.30 16.01
CA GLY A 167 3.41 -6.72 15.97
C GLY A 167 4.29 -5.81 15.12
N VAL A 168 3.83 -5.45 13.92
CA VAL A 168 4.57 -4.57 13.01
C VAL A 168 4.70 -3.15 13.58
N ILE A 169 3.65 -2.61 14.20
CA ILE A 169 3.72 -1.30 14.87
C ILE A 169 4.71 -1.32 16.03
N LEU A 170 4.64 -2.35 16.90
CA LEU A 170 5.54 -2.47 18.05
C LEU A 170 6.99 -2.63 17.63
N LEU A 171 7.26 -3.46 16.64
CA LEU A 171 8.62 -3.64 16.12
C LEU A 171 9.15 -2.36 15.47
N PHE A 172 8.32 -1.68 14.66
CA PHE A 172 8.71 -0.42 14.05
C PHE A 172 9.03 0.65 15.11
N ALA A 173 8.18 0.79 16.13
CA ALA A 173 8.42 1.72 17.24
C ALA A 173 9.70 1.36 18.03
N GLY A 174 9.94 0.07 18.27
CA GLY A 174 11.16 -0.41 18.93
C GLY A 174 12.42 -0.10 18.13
N CYS A 175 12.42 -0.40 16.82
CA CYS A 175 13.53 -0.06 15.92
C CYS A 175 13.77 1.46 15.86
N TRP A 176 12.70 2.25 15.81
CA TRP A 176 12.81 3.71 15.81
C TRP A 176 13.46 4.24 17.07
N ILE A 177 13.03 3.78 18.26
CA ILE A 177 13.61 4.18 19.54
C ILE A 177 15.09 3.78 19.61
N ALA A 178 15.43 2.55 19.21
CA ALA A 178 16.81 2.07 19.19
C ALA A 178 17.71 2.91 18.26
N ALA A 179 17.22 3.27 17.08
CA ALA A 179 17.95 4.10 16.13
C ALA A 179 18.21 5.54 16.64
N GLN A 180 17.31 6.09 17.46
CA GLN A 180 17.52 7.40 18.10
C GLN A 180 18.58 7.34 19.20
N GLN A 181 18.74 6.20 19.88
CA GLN A 181 19.74 6.03 20.94
C GLN A 181 21.17 5.86 20.40
N THR A 182 21.33 5.34 19.19
CA THR A 182 22.66 5.16 18.56
C THR A 182 23.16 6.40 17.81
N ALA A 183 22.29 7.38 17.56
CA ALA A 183 22.61 8.59 16.82
C ALA A 183 23.04 9.79 17.70
N GLY A 184 23.00 9.65 19.04
CA GLY A 184 23.45 10.65 20.02
C GLY A 184 24.70 10.20 20.75
#